data_AF-A0AAD7LBZ3-F1
#
_entry.id   AF-A0AAD7LBZ3-F1
#
_cell.length_a   1.000
_cell.length_b   1.000
_cell.length_c   1.000
_cell.angle_alpha   90.00
_cell.angle_beta   90.00
_cell.angle_gamma   90.00
#
_symmetry.space_group_name_H-M   'P 1'
#
loop_
_entity.id
_entity.type
_entity.pdbx_description
1 polymer ?
#
loop_
_entity_poly.entity_id
_entity_poly.type
_entity_poly.pdbx_seq_one_letter_code
_entity_poly.pdbx_strand_id
1 'polypeptide(L)'
;MKRNHPLQPASCNSCGTEQLPLLLHNVRFRANFVVFCTNCVLKHHPGLFCPICLEVYDDPPPTHLRLICFQCPAIAHSSCIAPTSYLEGLSHTFHCPSCFDPQFSFFKLKTSSDNPSSKKAAIVDGEGDPVAVPVQNTQNSRVPVQNPQNSRAIDKDSAKVLVAAAKIAAVSMERGVSLARVEAERCLKEAALAKKRAREALEHVGYLVAKERDSNGVQADQKEKPRSDNLGALELKKGDQDQTQIVQNAVSKDDALQVVPPRNDISVAGIGSDEQSPNMQIDRGQ
;
A
#
# COMPACT_ATOMS: atom_id res chain seq x y z
N MET A 1 22.74 0.99 -21.36
CA MET A 1 23.18 1.02 -19.94
C MET A 1 22.42 -0.04 -19.16
N LYS A 2 23.01 -1.23 -18.96
CA LYS A 2 22.41 -2.29 -18.13
C LYS A 2 22.78 -1.99 -16.67
N ARG A 3 21.82 -1.52 -15.87
CA ARG A 3 22.01 -1.36 -14.42
C ARG A 3 21.99 -2.76 -13.79
N ASN A 4 23.16 -3.39 -13.70
CA ASN A 4 23.38 -4.49 -12.76
C ASN A 4 23.63 -3.88 -11.39
N HIS A 5 22.60 -3.31 -10.76
CA HIS A 5 22.65 -3.19 -9.30
C HIS A 5 22.30 -4.55 -8.73
N PRO A 6 23.17 -5.18 -7.91
CA PRO A 6 22.74 -6.31 -7.12
C PRO A 6 21.52 -5.84 -6.32
N LEU A 7 20.40 -6.53 -6.49
CA LEU A 7 19.19 -6.33 -5.68
C LEU A 7 19.67 -6.49 -4.24
N GLN A 8 19.90 -5.38 -3.55
CA GLN A 8 20.16 -5.43 -2.12
C GLN A 8 18.95 -6.14 -1.50
N PRO A 9 19.18 -7.07 -0.54
CA PRO A 9 18.08 -7.78 0.08
C PRO A 9 17.14 -6.74 0.68
N ALA A 10 15.94 -6.64 0.11
CA ALA A 10 14.91 -5.80 0.71
C ALA A 10 14.61 -6.38 2.09
N SER A 11 14.56 -5.54 3.11
CA SER A 11 14.16 -5.93 4.45
C SER A 11 12.78 -5.37 4.75
N CYS A 12 12.05 -6.03 5.65
CA CYS A 12 10.74 -5.54 6.08
C CYS A 12 10.89 -4.21 6.83
N ASN A 13 10.21 -3.15 6.39
CA ASN A 13 10.24 -1.83 7.04
C ASN A 13 9.70 -1.82 8.48
N SER A 14 8.96 -2.85 8.90
CA SER A 14 8.38 -2.92 10.25
C SER A 14 9.21 -3.74 11.24
N CYS A 15 9.73 -4.90 10.84
CA CYS A 15 10.45 -5.81 11.74
C CYS A 15 11.92 -6.03 11.37
N GLY A 16 12.39 -5.41 10.29
CA GLY A 16 13.78 -5.52 9.83
C GLY A 16 14.18 -6.88 9.27
N THR A 17 13.30 -7.88 9.27
CA THR A 17 13.66 -9.23 8.81
C THR A 17 13.99 -9.22 7.32
N GLU A 18 15.17 -9.71 7.00
CA GLU A 18 15.57 -10.07 5.64
C GLU A 18 14.90 -11.40 5.29
N GLN A 19 13.79 -11.32 4.57
CA GLN A 19 13.11 -12.51 4.06
C GLN A 19 13.41 -12.68 2.58
N LEU A 20 13.06 -13.86 2.04
CA LEU A 20 13.06 -14.03 0.60
C LEU A 20 12.24 -12.90 -0.05
N PRO A 21 12.70 -12.33 -1.18
CA PRO A 21 11.96 -11.27 -1.86
C PRO A 21 10.50 -11.63 -2.18
N LEU A 22 10.20 -12.91 -2.38
CA LEU A 22 8.84 -13.45 -2.61
C LEU A 22 7.90 -13.32 -1.40
N LEU A 23 8.41 -13.01 -0.22
CA LEU A 23 7.65 -12.87 1.03
C LEU A 23 7.51 -11.41 1.45
N LEU A 24 8.05 -10.50 0.65
CA LEU A 24 8.00 -9.08 0.85
C LEU A 24 6.97 -8.47 -0.11
N HIS A 25 6.15 -7.60 0.43
CA HIS A 25 5.00 -7.02 -0.25
C HIS A 25 5.13 -5.50 -0.24
N ASN A 26 4.90 -4.88 -1.39
CA ASN A 26 4.77 -3.43 -1.46
C ASN A 26 3.37 -3.04 -1.00
N VAL A 27 3.29 -2.13 -0.04
CA VAL A 27 2.04 -1.65 0.54
C VAL A 27 2.12 -0.15 0.73
N ARG A 28 0.99 0.53 0.55
CA ARG A 28 0.85 1.92 0.94
C ARG A 28 0.46 1.99 2.41
N PHE A 29 1.33 2.57 3.23
CA PHE A 29 1.14 2.73 4.66
C PHE A 29 1.37 4.19 5.05
N ARG A 30 0.35 4.83 5.66
CA ARG A 30 0.39 6.24 6.09
C ARG A 30 0.95 7.18 5.00
N ALA A 31 0.39 7.07 3.79
CA ALA A 31 0.77 7.80 2.57
C ALA A 31 2.15 7.45 1.96
N ASN A 32 2.93 6.56 2.56
CA ASN A 32 4.24 6.12 2.03
C ASN A 32 4.14 4.74 1.39
N PHE A 33 4.96 4.48 0.39
CA PHE A 33 5.17 3.13 -0.13
C PHE A 33 6.25 2.44 0.70
N VAL A 34 5.89 1.36 1.36
CA VAL A 34 6.77 0.57 2.22
C VAL A 34 6.73 -0.90 1.80
N VAL A 35 7.75 -1.63 2.19
CA VAL A 35 7.89 -3.07 1.99
C VAL A 35 7.66 -3.78 3.31
N PHE A 36 6.65 -4.62 3.40
CA PHE A 36 6.38 -5.45 4.57
C PHE A 36 6.51 -6.93 4.26
N CYS A 37 7.01 -7.70 5.22
CA CYS A 37 6.89 -9.16 5.14
C CYS A 37 5.44 -9.61 5.27
N THR A 38 5.12 -10.83 4.82
CA THR A 38 3.77 -11.42 4.90
C THR A 38 3.12 -11.24 6.28
N ASN A 39 3.86 -11.46 7.36
CA ASN A 39 3.32 -11.31 8.72
C ASN A 39 3.01 -9.84 9.07
N CYS A 40 3.87 -8.90 8.68
CA CYS A 40 3.67 -7.48 8.94
C CYS A 40 2.52 -6.90 8.11
N VAL A 41 2.30 -7.37 6.87
CA VAL A 41 1.10 -6.99 6.11
C VAL A 41 -0.16 -7.35 6.90
N LEU A 42 -0.25 -8.58 7.40
CA LEU A 42 -1.44 -9.03 8.14
C LEU A 42 -1.59 -8.31 9.49
N LYS A 43 -0.49 -8.02 10.20
CA LYS A 43 -0.52 -7.29 11.48
C LYS A 43 -0.88 -5.81 11.33
N HIS A 44 -0.46 -5.14 10.25
CA HIS A 44 -0.76 -3.72 10.00
C HIS A 44 -2.11 -3.49 9.30
N HIS A 45 -2.74 -4.56 8.79
CA HIS A 45 -4.03 -4.50 8.10
C HIS A 45 -5.07 -5.49 8.69
N PRO A 46 -5.31 -5.51 10.02
CA PRO A 46 -6.12 -6.55 10.66
C PRO A 46 -7.62 -6.49 10.29
N GLY A 47 -8.10 -5.33 9.82
CA GLY A 47 -9.49 -5.15 9.41
C GLY A 47 -9.80 -5.52 7.96
N LEU A 48 -8.80 -5.94 7.17
CA LEU A 48 -8.96 -6.26 5.75
C LEU A 48 -9.14 -7.76 5.48
N PHE A 49 -9.12 -8.60 6.50
CA PHE A 49 -9.28 -10.04 6.33
C PHE A 49 -9.79 -10.71 7.61
N CYS A 50 -10.34 -11.92 7.47
CA CYS A 50 -10.68 -12.77 8.61
C CYS A 50 -9.42 -13.44 9.17
N PRO A 51 -9.03 -13.23 10.45
CA PRO A 51 -7.83 -13.87 11.00
C PRO A 51 -7.97 -15.38 11.24
N ILE A 52 -9.17 -15.94 11.06
CA ILE A 52 -9.45 -17.37 11.25
C ILE A 52 -9.38 -18.13 9.91
N CYS A 53 -10.09 -17.66 8.88
CA CYS A 53 -10.14 -18.32 7.58
C CYS A 53 -9.23 -17.70 6.50
N LEU A 54 -8.66 -16.51 6.78
CA LEU A 54 -7.76 -15.75 5.89
C LEU A 54 -8.42 -15.23 4.61
N GLU A 55 -9.75 -15.17 4.60
CA GLU A 55 -10.50 -14.49 3.54
C GLU A 55 -10.28 -12.98 3.63
N VAL A 56 -9.87 -12.37 2.52
CA VAL A 56 -9.65 -10.92 2.39
C VAL A 56 -10.94 -10.27 1.93
N TYR A 57 -11.29 -9.16 2.58
CA TYR A 57 -12.50 -8.40 2.30
C TYR A 57 -12.22 -7.33 1.24
N ASP A 58 -13.03 -7.29 0.19
CA ASP A 58 -13.11 -6.11 -0.69
C ASP A 58 -13.89 -5.00 0.02
N ASP A 59 -15.05 -5.38 0.57
CA ASP A 59 -15.89 -4.61 1.48
C ASP A 59 -16.03 -5.34 2.82
N PRO A 60 -16.02 -4.63 3.96
CA PRO A 60 -16.14 -5.27 5.26
C PRO A 60 -17.48 -6.02 5.35
N PRO A 61 -17.52 -7.21 5.98
CA PRO A 61 -18.76 -7.97 6.08
C PRO A 61 -19.86 -7.16 6.81
N PRO A 62 -21.14 -7.45 6.55
CA PRO A 62 -22.26 -6.85 7.26
C PRO A 62 -22.09 -6.95 8.78
N THR A 63 -22.59 -5.95 9.52
CA THR A 63 -22.41 -5.83 10.97
C THR A 63 -22.82 -7.07 11.76
N HIS A 64 -23.86 -7.78 11.33
CA HIS A 64 -24.37 -8.99 11.97
C HIS A 64 -23.60 -10.27 11.59
N LEU A 65 -22.77 -10.22 10.55
CA LEU A 65 -21.92 -11.34 10.11
C LEU A 65 -20.47 -11.19 10.54
N ARG A 66 -20.14 -10.13 11.28
CA ARG A 66 -18.78 -9.83 11.73
C ARG A 66 -18.67 -9.71 13.23
N LEU A 67 -17.50 -10.10 13.73
CA LEU A 67 -17.06 -9.92 15.10
C LEU A 67 -15.79 -9.07 15.08
N ILE A 68 -15.77 -8.01 15.89
CA ILE A 68 -14.64 -7.10 16.00
C ILE A 68 -13.86 -7.46 17.26
N CYS A 69 -12.54 -7.54 17.15
CA CYS A 69 -11.68 -7.83 18.30
C CYS A 69 -11.80 -6.72 19.35
N PHE A 70 -11.85 -7.09 20.62
CA PHE A 70 -11.95 -6.12 21.73
C PHE A 70 -10.73 -5.19 21.85
N GLN A 71 -9.56 -5.64 21.39
CA GLN A 71 -8.28 -4.95 21.61
C GLN A 71 -7.69 -4.29 20.36
N CYS A 72 -8.24 -4.56 19.17
CA CYS A 72 -7.71 -4.04 17.91
C CYS A 72 -8.77 -4.05 16.81
N PRO A 73 -8.56 -3.38 15.66
CA PRO A 73 -9.56 -3.31 14.59
C PRO A 73 -9.65 -4.61 13.75
N ALA A 74 -9.29 -5.78 14.30
CA ALA A 74 -9.41 -7.06 13.60
C ALA A 74 -10.87 -7.50 13.45
N ILE A 75 -11.22 -8.04 12.27
CA ILE A 75 -12.59 -8.45 11.94
C ILE A 75 -12.63 -9.93 11.56
N ALA A 76 -13.38 -10.74 12.29
CA ALA A 76 -13.65 -12.15 11.94
C ALA A 76 -15.11 -12.34 11.51
N HIS A 77 -15.38 -13.36 10.69
CA HIS A 77 -16.75 -13.80 10.46
C HIS A 77 -17.34 -14.38 11.74
N SER A 78 -18.62 -14.08 12.00
CA SER A 78 -19.35 -14.72 13.10
C SER A 78 -19.37 -16.24 12.97
N SER A 79 -19.50 -16.75 11.74
CA SER A 79 -19.46 -18.19 11.43
C SER A 79 -18.08 -18.85 11.60
N CYS A 80 -16.98 -18.08 11.59
CA CYS A 80 -15.64 -18.61 11.81
C CYS A 80 -15.35 -18.87 13.30
N ILE A 81 -16.18 -18.35 14.20
CA ILE A 81 -16.07 -18.63 15.63
C ILE A 81 -17.12 -19.70 15.93
N ALA A 82 -16.68 -20.94 16.16
CA ALA A 82 -17.60 -21.98 16.57
C ALA A 82 -18.34 -21.51 17.84
N PRO A 83 -19.67 -21.65 17.92
CA PRO A 83 -20.35 -21.58 19.20
C PRO A 83 -19.86 -22.79 19.99
N THR A 84 -18.87 -22.58 20.85
CA THR A 84 -18.48 -23.59 21.83
C THR A 84 -19.72 -23.82 22.70
N SER A 85 -20.37 -24.97 22.50
CA SER A 85 -21.65 -25.39 23.08
C SER A 85 -21.65 -25.56 24.60
N TYR A 86 -20.67 -24.99 25.29
CA TYR A 86 -20.51 -24.96 26.74
C TYR A 86 -20.48 -23.54 27.33
N LEU A 87 -20.56 -22.48 26.50
CA LEU A 87 -20.66 -21.08 26.96
C LEU A 87 -21.96 -20.43 26.47
N GLU A 88 -23.10 -21.08 26.72
CA GLU A 88 -24.38 -20.39 26.81
C GLU A 88 -24.31 -19.43 28.00
N GLY A 89 -23.92 -18.18 27.76
CA GLY A 89 -24.06 -17.09 28.73
C GLY A 89 -22.82 -16.24 29.04
N LEU A 90 -21.64 -16.54 28.46
CA LEU A 90 -20.45 -15.72 28.70
C LEU A 90 -19.92 -15.08 27.40
N SER A 91 -20.33 -13.82 27.24
CA SER A 91 -19.63 -12.71 26.57
C SER A 91 -19.34 -12.86 25.06
N HIS A 92 -20.00 -12.02 24.26
CA HIS A 92 -19.73 -11.74 22.84
C HIS A 92 -18.33 -11.12 22.56
N THR A 93 -17.34 -11.38 23.41
CA THR A 93 -16.02 -10.72 23.37
C THR A 93 -15.03 -11.55 22.55
N PHE A 94 -14.96 -11.23 21.25
CA PHE A 94 -13.94 -11.80 20.38
C PHE A 94 -12.56 -11.20 20.67
N HIS A 95 -11.55 -12.06 20.81
CA HIS A 95 -10.15 -11.69 20.78
C HIS A 95 -9.49 -12.34 19.56
N CYS A 96 -8.85 -11.54 18.71
CA CYS A 96 -8.14 -12.10 17.56
C CYS A 96 -6.86 -12.82 17.99
N PRO A 97 -6.34 -13.77 17.19
CA PRO A 97 -5.14 -14.54 17.52
C PRO A 97 -3.92 -13.67 17.89
N SER A 98 -3.74 -12.53 17.22
CA SER A 98 -2.62 -11.61 17.48
C SER A 98 -2.74 -10.83 18.80
N CYS A 99 -3.95 -10.64 19.33
CA CYS A 99 -4.16 -10.00 20.62
C CYS A 99 -4.22 -11.00 21.76
N PHE A 100 -4.66 -12.24 21.49
CA PHE A 100 -4.67 -13.32 22.46
C PHE A 100 -3.25 -13.82 22.77
N ASP A 101 -2.39 -13.92 21.75
CA ASP A 101 -0.98 -14.30 21.90
C ASP A 101 -0.05 -13.26 21.24
N PRO A 102 0.73 -12.48 22.01
CA PRO A 102 1.68 -11.50 21.46
C PRO A 102 2.77 -12.13 20.59
N GLN A 103 3.12 -13.40 20.82
CA GLN A 103 4.10 -14.14 20.02
C GLN A 103 3.48 -14.78 18.77
N PHE A 104 2.18 -14.55 18.54
CA PHE A 104 1.49 -15.07 17.37
C PHE A 104 2.12 -14.55 16.06
N SER A 105 2.33 -15.49 15.14
CA SER A 105 2.75 -15.24 13.76
C SER A 105 1.79 -15.95 12.83
N PHE A 106 1.24 -15.22 11.86
CA PHE A 106 0.40 -15.80 10.80
C PHE A 106 1.18 -16.74 9.89
N PHE A 107 2.49 -16.52 9.78
CA PHE A 107 3.33 -17.20 8.80
C PHE A 107 4.53 -17.84 9.48
N LYS A 108 4.69 -19.15 9.29
CA LYS A 108 5.83 -19.94 9.81
C LYS A 108 6.40 -20.76 8.67
N LEU A 109 7.48 -20.27 8.06
CA LEU A 109 8.22 -21.10 7.10
C LEU A 109 9.09 -22.09 7.86
N LYS A 110 8.88 -23.37 7.60
CA LYS A 110 9.83 -24.41 7.99
C LYS A 110 11.13 -24.12 7.27
N THR A 111 12.12 -23.63 8.00
CA THR A 111 13.48 -23.58 7.48
C THR A 111 14.06 -24.98 7.62
N SER A 112 14.95 -25.41 6.72
CA SER A 112 15.61 -26.72 6.78
C SER A 112 16.48 -26.93 8.04
N SER A 113 16.47 -25.98 8.98
CA SER A 113 17.14 -26.05 10.28
C SER A 113 16.23 -26.57 11.41
N ASP A 114 14.91 -26.65 11.20
CA ASP A 114 13.98 -27.15 12.22
C ASP A 114 13.73 -28.65 11.99
N ASN A 115 14.63 -29.48 12.51
CA ASN A 115 14.44 -30.93 12.63
C ASN A 115 13.73 -31.26 13.96
N PRO A 116 12.44 -31.65 13.97
CA PRO A 116 11.82 -32.27 15.14
C PRO A 116 11.91 -33.80 15.03
N SER A 117 13.11 -34.37 15.11
CA SER A 117 13.32 -35.82 15.27
C SER A 117 13.75 -36.07 16.72
N SER A 118 12.81 -36.10 17.68
CA SER A 118 12.12 -37.31 18.16
C SER A 118 13.09 -38.27 18.88
N LYS A 119 13.13 -38.23 20.21
CA LYS A 119 12.42 -39.16 21.13
C LYS A 119 12.94 -40.60 21.08
N LYS A 120 13.66 -40.97 22.15
CA LYS A 120 13.88 -42.31 22.73
C LYS A 120 12.93 -43.39 22.17
N ALA A 121 13.49 -44.31 21.40
CA ALA A 121 12.95 -45.67 21.33
C ALA A 121 13.36 -46.40 22.61
N ALA A 122 12.39 -46.85 23.40
CA ALA A 122 12.63 -47.79 24.47
C ALA A 122 13.01 -49.13 23.82
N ILE A 123 14.20 -49.62 24.14
CA ILE A 123 14.67 -50.95 23.79
C ILE A 123 13.91 -51.91 24.72
N VAL A 124 13.14 -52.83 24.12
CA VAL A 124 12.69 -54.05 24.78
C VAL A 124 13.20 -55.18 23.90
N ASP A 125 14.15 -55.94 24.44
CA ASP A 125 14.79 -57.07 23.78
C ASP A 125 13.80 -58.24 23.63
N GLY A 126 13.87 -58.93 22.50
CA GLY A 126 13.09 -60.13 22.20
C GLY A 126 13.59 -60.80 20.92
N GLU A 127 14.31 -61.90 21.10
CA GLU A 127 15.07 -62.72 20.15
C GLU A 127 14.21 -63.44 19.08
N GLY A 128 14.80 -63.69 17.88
CA GLY A 128 14.24 -64.61 16.87
C GLY A 128 14.91 -64.51 15.49
N ASP A 129 15.70 -65.53 15.16
CA ASP A 129 16.67 -65.69 14.05
C ASP A 129 16.13 -65.79 12.58
N PRO A 130 17.04 -65.70 11.56
CA PRO A 130 16.71 -65.44 10.15
C PRO A 130 16.80 -66.68 9.21
N VAL A 131 16.11 -66.62 8.06
CA VAL A 131 16.33 -67.56 6.93
C VAL A 131 16.36 -66.84 5.56
N ALA A 132 17.59 -66.57 5.12
CA ALA A 132 18.23 -66.78 3.81
C ALA A 132 17.42 -67.04 2.49
N VAL A 133 17.64 -66.10 1.51
CA VAL A 133 17.88 -66.20 0.02
C VAL A 133 16.79 -66.74 -0.96
N PRO A 134 16.85 -66.57 -2.33
CA PRO A 134 17.74 -65.74 -3.20
C PRO A 134 17.12 -65.10 -4.51
N VAL A 135 18.01 -64.45 -5.31
CA VAL A 135 18.03 -64.23 -6.80
C VAL A 135 17.29 -62.97 -7.32
N GLN A 136 17.99 -61.87 -7.67
CA GLN A 136 18.55 -61.47 -8.99
C GLN A 136 17.50 -61.54 -10.15
N ASN A 137 17.36 -60.65 -11.13
CA ASN A 137 18.22 -59.69 -11.81
C ASN A 137 17.30 -58.92 -12.78
N THR A 138 17.53 -57.62 -13.04
CA THR A 138 17.51 -57.08 -14.42
C THR A 138 17.95 -55.62 -14.41
N GLN A 139 19.08 -55.39 -15.07
CA GLN A 139 19.66 -54.09 -15.39
C GLN A 139 18.80 -53.35 -16.44
N ASN A 140 18.98 -52.02 -16.47
CA ASN A 140 18.50 -51.00 -17.42
C ASN A 140 17.11 -50.39 -17.23
N SER A 141 17.08 -49.25 -16.53
CA SER A 141 16.69 -47.98 -17.17
C SER A 141 16.86 -46.79 -16.23
N ARG A 142 17.42 -45.72 -16.79
CA ARG A 142 17.35 -44.32 -16.34
C ARG A 142 17.54 -44.08 -14.85
N VAL A 143 18.73 -43.59 -14.55
CA VAL A 143 18.96 -42.51 -13.59
C VAL A 143 17.71 -41.63 -13.41
N PRO A 144 17.19 -41.48 -12.18
CA PRO A 144 17.00 -40.18 -11.61
C PRO A 144 18.12 -40.01 -10.60
N VAL A 145 19.01 -39.05 -10.87
CA VAL A 145 19.86 -38.47 -9.84
C VAL A 145 18.91 -37.95 -8.78
N GLN A 146 18.70 -38.73 -7.72
CA GLN A 146 18.07 -38.26 -6.51
C GLN A 146 19.07 -37.31 -5.87
N ASN A 147 19.08 -36.07 -6.34
CA ASN A 147 19.40 -34.99 -5.45
C ASN A 147 18.11 -34.71 -4.68
N PRO A 148 18.00 -35.00 -3.37
CA PRO A 148 16.91 -34.51 -2.55
C PRO A 148 17.15 -33.01 -2.38
N GLN A 149 16.94 -32.29 -3.49
CA GLN A 149 16.94 -30.85 -3.53
C GLN A 149 15.94 -30.40 -2.49
N ASN A 150 16.44 -29.52 -1.64
CA ASN A 150 15.81 -28.76 -0.57
C ASN A 150 14.50 -28.09 -1.04
N SER A 151 13.48 -28.88 -1.36
CA SER A 151 12.18 -28.41 -1.82
C SER A 151 11.47 -27.91 -0.58
N ARG A 152 11.66 -26.63 -0.29
CA ARG A 152 10.91 -25.91 0.74
C ARG A 152 9.45 -25.86 0.29
N ALA A 153 8.72 -26.93 0.57
CA ALA A 153 7.30 -27.02 0.26
C ALA A 153 6.54 -26.03 1.16
N ILE A 154 5.71 -25.20 0.55
CA ILE A 154 4.77 -24.33 1.25
C ILE A 154 3.56 -25.18 1.60
N ASP A 155 3.22 -25.30 2.89
CA ASP A 155 2.01 -25.97 3.32
C ASP A 155 0.76 -25.18 2.92
N LYS A 156 -0.40 -25.85 2.88
CA LYS A 156 -1.67 -25.25 2.44
C LYS A 156 -2.06 -24.02 3.26
N ASP A 157 -1.75 -24.00 4.55
CA ASP A 157 -2.11 -22.89 5.43
C ASP A 157 -1.20 -21.70 5.20
N SER A 158 0.12 -21.92 5.12
CA SER A 158 1.09 -20.90 4.69
C SER A 158 0.77 -20.31 3.31
N ALA A 159 0.25 -21.12 2.38
CA ALA A 159 -0.19 -20.64 1.07
C ALA A 159 -1.38 -19.68 1.18
N LYS A 160 -2.39 -19.98 2.00
CA LYS A 160 -3.52 -19.07 2.25
C LYS A 160 -3.06 -17.75 2.85
N VAL A 161 -2.15 -17.81 3.82
CA VAL A 161 -1.57 -16.62 4.47
C VAL A 161 -0.85 -15.74 3.44
N LEU A 162 -0.05 -16.35 2.57
CA LEU A 162 0.66 -15.63 1.52
C LEU A 162 -0.30 -14.98 0.51
N VAL A 163 -1.33 -15.72 0.08
CA VAL A 163 -2.37 -15.21 -0.83
C VAL A 163 -3.13 -14.05 -0.20
N ALA A 164 -3.49 -14.15 1.08
CA ALA A 164 -4.18 -13.08 1.79
C ALA A 164 -3.33 -11.81 1.87
N ALA A 165 -2.05 -11.93 2.24
CA ALA A 165 -1.13 -10.81 2.27
C ALA A 165 -0.94 -10.18 0.87
N ALA A 166 -0.78 -11.00 -0.16
CA ALA A 166 -0.62 -10.54 -1.53
C ALA A 166 -1.86 -9.77 -2.04
N LYS A 167 -3.07 -10.24 -1.71
CA LYS A 167 -4.33 -9.54 -2.05
C LYS A 167 -4.42 -8.19 -1.34
N ILE A 168 -4.13 -8.14 -0.04
CA ILE A 168 -4.10 -6.88 0.73
C ILE A 168 -3.09 -5.90 0.12
N ALA A 169 -1.91 -6.40 -0.25
CA ALA A 169 -0.88 -5.59 -0.89
C ALA A 169 -1.34 -5.02 -2.24
N ALA A 170 -1.97 -5.85 -3.08
CA ALA A 170 -2.51 -5.42 -4.36
C ALA A 170 -3.55 -4.29 -4.20
N VAL A 171 -4.55 -4.48 -3.33
CA VAL A 171 -5.59 -3.47 -3.05
C VAL A 171 -5.00 -2.20 -2.45
N SER A 172 -4.02 -2.33 -1.55
CA SER A 172 -3.32 -1.18 -0.95
C SER A 172 -2.60 -0.34 -2.00
N MET A 173 -1.90 -0.99 -2.93
CA MET A 173 -1.21 -0.32 -4.02
C MET A 173 -2.17 0.31 -5.03
N GLU A 174 -3.26 -0.37 -5.39
CA GLU A 174 -4.28 0.15 -6.30
C GLU A 174 -4.95 1.42 -5.75
N ARG A 175 -5.31 1.42 -4.46
CA ARG A 175 -5.81 2.62 -3.77
C ARG A 175 -4.77 3.75 -3.79
N GLY A 176 -3.49 3.43 -3.64
CA GLY A 176 -2.39 4.38 -3.73
C GLY A 176 -2.27 5.02 -5.11
N VAL A 177 -2.28 4.20 -6.16
CA VAL A 177 -2.20 4.67 -7.55
C VAL A 177 -3.41 5.53 -7.90
N SER A 178 -4.61 5.12 -7.51
CA SER A 178 -5.84 5.86 -7.77
C SER A 178 -5.79 7.26 -7.15
N LEU A 179 -5.36 7.38 -5.90
CA LEU A 179 -5.21 8.68 -5.22
C LEU A 179 -4.11 9.54 -5.85
N ALA A 180 -3.00 8.93 -6.27
CA ALA A 180 -1.93 9.65 -6.96
C ALA A 180 -2.40 10.22 -8.31
N ARG A 181 -3.27 9.50 -9.04
CA ARG A 181 -3.85 9.98 -10.30
C ARG A 181 -4.76 11.18 -10.08
N VAL A 182 -5.69 11.08 -9.13
CA VAL A 182 -6.61 12.20 -8.79
C VAL A 182 -5.82 13.45 -8.39
N GLU A 183 -4.78 13.27 -7.57
CA GLU A 183 -3.93 14.36 -7.13
C GLU A 183 -3.11 14.99 -8.26
N ALA A 184 -2.56 14.17 -9.16
CA ALA A 184 -1.87 14.66 -10.35
C ALA A 184 -2.81 15.48 -11.25
N GLU A 185 -4.03 15.00 -11.49
CA GLU A 185 -5.03 15.74 -12.26
C GLU A 185 -5.41 17.08 -11.62
N ARG A 186 -5.56 17.11 -10.30
CA ARG A 186 -5.82 18.35 -9.54
C ARG A 186 -4.68 19.34 -9.73
N CYS A 187 -3.44 18.91 -9.54
CA CYS A 187 -2.25 19.75 -9.69
C CYS A 187 -2.12 20.31 -11.12
N LEU A 188 -2.44 19.51 -12.15
CA LEU A 188 -2.43 19.97 -13.54
C LEU A 188 -3.47 21.07 -13.79
N LYS A 189 -4.68 20.93 -13.24
CA LYS A 189 -5.75 21.95 -13.37
C LYS A 189 -5.35 23.26 -12.68
N GLU A 190 -4.78 23.18 -11.49
CA GLU A 190 -4.31 24.35 -10.74
C GLU A 190 -3.14 25.06 -11.45
N ALA A 191 -2.17 24.29 -11.93
CA ALA A 191 -1.04 24.83 -12.71
C ALA A 191 -1.52 25.50 -14.01
N ALA A 192 -2.49 24.92 -14.70
CA ALA A 192 -3.07 25.50 -15.92
C ALA A 192 -3.77 26.84 -15.64
N LEU A 193 -4.57 26.92 -14.57
CA LEU A 193 -5.23 28.16 -14.14
C LEU A 193 -4.21 29.22 -13.72
N ALA A 194 -3.18 28.86 -12.97
CA ALA A 194 -2.10 29.77 -12.59
C ALA A 194 -1.36 30.32 -13.82
N LYS A 195 -1.04 29.45 -14.79
CA LYS A 195 -0.39 29.85 -16.06
C LYS A 195 -1.28 30.78 -16.88
N LYS A 196 -2.60 30.56 -16.89
CA LYS A 196 -3.57 31.46 -17.56
C LYS A 196 -3.57 32.85 -16.91
N ARG A 197 -3.69 32.92 -15.59
CA ARG A 197 -3.66 34.19 -14.84
C ARG A 197 -2.35 34.96 -15.03
N ALA A 198 -1.21 34.24 -15.04
CA ALA A 198 0.08 34.85 -15.29
C ALA A 198 0.18 35.46 -16.70
N ARG A 199 -0.37 34.79 -17.74
CA ARG A 199 -0.43 35.36 -19.10
C ARG A 199 -1.30 36.60 -19.17
N GLU A 200 -2.50 36.56 -18.59
CA GLU A 200 -3.42 37.71 -18.56
C GLU A 200 -2.77 38.92 -17.85
N ALA A 201 -2.03 38.69 -16.76
CA ALA A 201 -1.29 39.74 -16.08
C ALA A 201 -0.17 40.34 -16.96
N LEU A 202 0.58 39.50 -17.68
CA LEU A 202 1.62 39.97 -18.60
C LEU A 202 1.05 40.74 -19.79
N GLU A 203 -0.10 40.32 -20.32
CA GLU A 203 -0.82 41.04 -21.38
C GLU A 203 -1.28 42.41 -20.88
N HIS A 204 -1.77 42.50 -19.64
CA HIS A 204 -2.17 43.77 -19.02
C HIS A 204 -0.98 44.72 -18.84
N VAL A 205 0.15 44.22 -18.35
CA VAL A 205 1.39 45.02 -18.24
C VAL A 205 1.86 45.50 -19.61
N GLY A 206 1.82 44.63 -20.63
CA GLY A 206 2.16 45.01 -22.01
C GLY A 206 1.29 46.15 -22.54
N TYR A 207 -0.03 46.11 -22.27
CA TYR A 207 -0.95 47.18 -22.62
C TYR A 207 -0.63 48.50 -21.89
N LEU A 208 -0.35 48.45 -20.58
CA LEU A 208 0.00 49.66 -19.82
C LEU A 208 1.29 50.32 -20.32
N VAL A 209 2.31 49.52 -20.66
CA VAL A 209 3.57 50.02 -21.23
C VAL A 209 3.36 50.67 -22.59
N ALA A 210 2.50 50.10 -23.45
CA ALA A 210 2.18 50.72 -24.74
C ALA A 210 1.46 52.07 -24.55
N LYS A 211 0.47 52.12 -23.65
CA LYS A 211 -0.27 53.34 -23.34
C LYS A 211 0.61 54.46 -22.75
N GLU A 212 1.59 54.11 -21.92
CA GLU A 212 2.53 55.08 -21.33
C GLU A 212 3.41 55.72 -22.41
N ARG A 213 3.89 54.93 -23.38
CA ARG A 213 4.67 55.45 -24.52
C ARG A 213 3.88 56.45 -25.35
N ASP A 214 2.59 56.19 -25.57
CA ASP A 214 1.73 57.11 -26.31
C ASP A 214 1.45 58.41 -25.52
N SER A 215 1.37 58.32 -24.18
CA SER A 215 1.08 59.48 -23.31
C SER A 215 2.31 60.38 -23.10
N ASN A 216 3.52 59.80 -23.00
CA ASN A 216 4.77 60.55 -22.83
C ASN A 216 5.30 61.17 -24.14
N GLY A 217 4.82 60.73 -25.31
CA GLY A 217 5.11 61.34 -26.60
C GLY A 217 4.62 62.79 -26.76
N VAL A 218 3.77 63.27 -25.84
CA VAL A 218 3.25 64.65 -25.83
C VAL A 218 4.07 65.59 -24.92
N GLN A 219 5.03 65.08 -24.12
CA GLN A 219 5.88 65.87 -23.22
C GLN A 219 7.39 65.78 -23.51
N ALA A 220 7.77 65.45 -24.75
CA ALA A 220 9.16 65.49 -25.18
C ALA A 220 9.51 66.86 -25.79
N ASP A 221 9.55 67.89 -24.95
CA ASP A 221 10.34 69.09 -25.21
C ASP A 221 10.87 69.67 -23.88
N GLN A 222 11.62 68.84 -23.13
CA GLN A 222 12.66 69.28 -22.20
C GLN A 222 13.49 68.09 -21.67
N LYS A 223 14.61 67.83 -22.37
CA LYS A 223 15.94 67.44 -21.88
C LYS A 223 16.03 66.92 -20.43
N GLU A 224 16.19 65.61 -20.23
CA GLU A 224 17.06 65.07 -19.17
C GLU A 224 17.55 63.63 -19.43
N LYS A 225 18.71 63.34 -18.82
CA LYS A 225 19.77 62.37 -19.18
C LYS A 225 19.47 60.95 -18.66
N PRO A 226 19.86 59.85 -19.35
CA PRO A 226 19.54 58.51 -18.89
C PRO A 226 20.47 58.08 -17.74
N ARG A 227 19.90 57.54 -16.67
CA ARG A 227 20.60 56.77 -15.64
C ARG A 227 20.20 55.31 -15.82
N SER A 228 21.18 54.49 -16.20
CA SER A 228 21.04 53.06 -16.42
C SER A 228 21.01 52.32 -15.07
N ASP A 229 19.84 51.85 -14.66
CA ASP A 229 19.75 50.76 -13.69
C ASP A 229 19.23 49.52 -14.41
N ASN A 230 20.12 48.54 -14.53
CA ASN A 230 19.91 47.24 -15.13
C ASN A 230 18.82 46.48 -14.35
N LEU A 231 17.63 46.36 -14.93
CA LEU A 231 16.71 45.27 -14.63
C LEU A 231 16.87 44.21 -15.72
N GLY A 232 17.54 43.13 -15.32
CA GLY A 232 17.94 42.02 -16.19
C GLY A 232 16.79 41.50 -17.05
N ALA A 233 17.04 41.47 -18.35
CA ALA A 233 16.24 40.79 -19.33
C ALA A 233 16.16 39.29 -18.99
N LEU A 234 14.99 38.83 -18.55
CA LEU A 234 14.61 37.44 -18.71
C LEU A 234 14.07 37.28 -20.13
N GLU A 235 14.98 37.10 -21.08
CA GLU A 235 14.65 36.59 -22.41
C GLU A 235 14.08 35.17 -22.27
N LEU A 236 12.76 35.05 -22.16
CA LEU A 236 12.08 33.83 -22.59
C LEU A 236 12.18 33.76 -24.11
N LYS A 237 13.15 32.96 -24.57
CA LYS A 237 13.19 32.48 -25.95
C LYS A 237 11.79 31.95 -26.33
N LYS A 238 11.18 32.57 -27.34
CA LYS A 238 10.04 31.99 -28.07
C LYS A 238 10.51 30.67 -28.68
N GLY A 239 10.32 29.58 -27.96
CA GLY A 239 10.43 28.21 -28.47
C GLY A 239 9.03 27.61 -28.61
N ASP A 240 8.65 27.39 -29.86
CA ASP A 240 7.64 26.45 -30.35
C ASP A 240 6.17 26.65 -29.94
N GLN A 241 5.48 27.43 -30.77
CA GLN A 241 4.01 27.49 -30.83
C GLN A 241 3.35 26.20 -31.36
N ASP A 242 4.10 25.16 -31.74
CA ASP A 242 3.57 23.96 -32.40
C ASP A 242 3.26 22.76 -31.49
N GLN A 243 3.66 22.77 -30.21
CA GLN A 243 3.41 21.62 -29.31
C GLN A 243 2.07 21.68 -28.54
N THR A 244 1.35 22.80 -28.60
CA THR A 244 0.09 22.96 -27.84
C THR A 244 -1.10 22.22 -28.48
N GLN A 245 -1.00 21.81 -29.75
CA GLN A 245 -2.05 21.05 -30.45
C GLN A 245 -1.92 19.52 -30.30
N ILE A 246 -0.75 19.02 -29.88
CA ILE A 246 -0.53 17.57 -29.67
C ILE A 246 -1.16 17.11 -28.34
N VAL A 247 -1.19 17.96 -27.31
CA VAL A 247 -1.76 17.61 -26.00
C VAL A 247 -3.29 17.73 -25.97
N GLN A 248 -3.88 18.58 -26.83
CA GLN A 248 -5.35 18.66 -26.97
C GLN A 248 -5.91 17.53 -27.85
N ASN A 249 -5.17 17.05 -28.87
CA ASN A 249 -5.62 15.97 -29.75
C ASN A 249 -5.43 14.56 -29.18
N ALA A 250 -4.64 14.38 -28.12
CA ALA A 250 -4.49 13.10 -27.43
C ALA A 250 -5.66 12.75 -26.49
N VAL A 251 -6.65 13.64 -26.34
CA VAL A 251 -7.82 13.42 -25.47
C VAL A 251 -9.09 13.08 -26.26
N SER A 252 -9.03 13.02 -27.60
CA SER A 252 -10.22 12.77 -28.44
C SER A 252 -10.19 11.53 -29.33
N LYS A 253 -9.21 10.64 -29.17
CA LYS A 253 -9.19 9.34 -29.87
C LYS A 253 -8.69 8.24 -28.94
N ASP A 254 -9.56 7.78 -28.06
CA ASP A 254 -9.62 6.40 -27.56
C ASP A 254 -10.97 6.24 -26.84
N ASP A 255 -12.03 6.17 -27.65
CA ASP A 255 -13.31 5.61 -27.21
C ASP A 255 -13.21 4.08 -27.24
N ALA A 256 -13.80 3.46 -26.21
CA ALA A 256 -14.10 2.03 -26.03
C ALA A 256 -13.19 1.20 -25.11
N LEU A 257 -13.02 1.65 -23.86
CA LEU A 257 -13.18 0.72 -22.73
C LEU A 257 -14.09 1.37 -21.68
N GLN A 258 -15.22 0.70 -21.44
CA GLN A 258 -16.26 1.11 -20.50
C GLN A 258 -15.68 1.27 -19.09
N VAL A 259 -15.44 2.53 -18.70
CA VAL A 259 -15.26 2.92 -17.31
C VAL A 259 -16.64 2.90 -16.67
N VAL A 260 -16.94 1.82 -15.95
CA VAL A 260 -18.09 1.80 -15.04
C VAL A 260 -17.85 2.87 -13.97
N PRO A 261 -18.77 3.81 -13.75
CA PRO A 261 -18.61 4.82 -12.71
C PRO A 261 -18.56 4.14 -11.33
N PRO A 262 -17.68 4.58 -10.40
CA PRO A 262 -17.74 4.10 -9.04
C PRO A 262 -19.08 4.53 -8.43
N ARG A 263 -19.79 3.57 -7.82
CA ARG A 263 -20.97 3.83 -7.02
C ARG A 263 -20.59 4.77 -5.87
N ASN A 264 -21.15 5.98 -5.89
CA ASN A 264 -21.12 6.88 -4.75
C ASN A 264 -22.02 6.31 -3.66
N ASP A 265 -21.41 5.68 -2.66
CA ASP A 265 -22.01 5.47 -1.33
C ASP A 265 -20.89 5.33 -0.29
N ILE A 266 -20.20 6.44 0.02
CA ILE A 266 -19.44 6.55 1.27
C ILE A 266 -19.78 7.88 1.93
N SER A 267 -20.68 7.76 2.89
CA SER A 267 -20.98 8.73 3.94
C SER A 267 -19.70 9.00 4.75
N VAL A 268 -19.14 10.20 4.59
CA VAL A 268 -18.06 10.71 5.42
C VAL A 268 -18.68 11.26 6.72
N ALA A 269 -18.69 10.46 7.78
CA ALA A 269 -18.66 10.98 9.15
C ALA A 269 -17.16 11.26 9.44
N GLY A 270 -16.72 12.49 9.71
CA GLY A 270 -17.18 13.36 10.79
C GLY A 270 -16.13 13.27 11.92
N ILE A 271 -15.00 13.95 11.75
CA ILE A 271 -14.02 14.16 12.83
C ILE A 271 -14.02 15.66 13.14
N GLY A 272 -14.94 16.04 14.03
CA GLY A 272 -14.96 17.38 14.62
C GLY A 272 -13.79 17.53 15.58
N SER A 273 -13.02 18.60 15.39
CA SER A 273 -12.04 19.10 16.35
C SER A 273 -12.64 20.39 16.90
N ASP A 274 -13.17 20.36 18.12
CA ASP A 274 -13.49 21.58 18.87
C ASP A 274 -12.79 21.51 20.23
N GLU A 275 -11.66 22.20 20.29
CA GLU A 275 -11.08 22.73 21.53
C GLU A 275 -12.01 23.82 22.05
N GLN A 276 -12.58 23.63 23.24
CA GLN A 276 -13.15 24.72 24.04
C GLN A 276 -12.58 24.67 25.46
N SER A 277 -11.72 25.65 25.74
CA SER A 277 -11.21 25.98 27.07
C SER A 277 -12.35 26.47 27.98
N PRO A 278 -12.32 26.18 29.30
CA PRO A 278 -13.25 26.81 30.23
C PRO A 278 -12.75 28.21 30.63
N ASN A 279 -13.59 29.21 30.38
CA ASN A 279 -13.40 30.58 30.80
C ASN A 279 -13.84 30.74 32.27
N MET A 280 -12.97 31.35 33.07
CA MET A 280 -13.21 31.75 34.47
C MET A 280 -14.16 32.95 34.49
N GLN A 281 -15.29 32.85 35.19
CA GLN A 281 -16.07 34.02 35.59
C GLN A 281 -16.37 33.98 37.08
N ILE A 282 -15.79 34.97 37.74
CA ILE A 282 -16.03 35.42 39.11
C ILE A 282 -17.33 36.24 39.06
N ASP A 283 -18.29 35.97 39.94
CA ASP A 283 -19.23 37.03 40.34
C ASP A 283 -19.69 36.90 41.80
N ARG A 284 -19.90 38.06 42.42
CA ARG A 284 -20.06 38.36 43.84
C ARG A 284 -21.54 38.54 44.21
N GLY A 285 -21.90 38.18 45.45
CA GLY A 285 -23.10 38.64 46.17
C GLY A 285 -24.41 38.00 45.71
N GLN A 286 -25.41 37.72 46.56
CA GLN A 286 -25.72 38.15 47.93
C GLN A 286 -26.00 36.95 48.84
#